data_AF-A0A059LMB8-F1
#
_entry.id   AF-A0A059LMB8-F1
#
_cell.length_a   1.000
_cell.length_b   1.000
_cell.length_c   1.000
_cell.angle_alpha   90.00
_cell.angle_beta   90.00
_cell.angle_gamma   90.00
#
_symmetry.space_group_name_H-M   'P 1'
#
loop_
_entity.id
_entity.type
_entity.pdbx_description
1 polymer ?
#
loop_
_entity_poly.entity_id
_entity_poly.type
_entity_poly.pdbx_seq_one_letter_code
_entity_poly.pdbx_strand_id
1 'polypeptide(L)'
;MCGALRGTGFTASATASGSFMQMRESSSVPEFWGRNSPYHPGTEFLGTPKNHLELVAKRPLSPHVFELNSVKPHYKMPAGAISSITNRATGFALSLGTGAMALAALSGDLPALVAAVQGSALLIPIKAAVSFPLVYHYAAGMRHFYWDKYAYPNMAQHTTPLEVKSVKASSAALLGGSAIAAAALALVTL
;
A
#
# COMPACT_ATOMS: atom_id res chain seq x y z
N MET A 1 58.02 -16.30 -1.23
CA MET A 1 57.35 -15.69 -2.40
C MET A 1 56.11 -14.99 -1.91
N CYS A 2 56.14 -13.67 -2.05
CA CYS A 2 55.12 -12.72 -1.65
C CYS A 2 53.95 -12.77 -2.64
N GLY A 3 52.71 -12.91 -2.16
CA GLY A 3 51.51 -12.93 -2.99
C GLY A 3 50.38 -12.21 -2.27
N ALA A 4 50.21 -10.93 -2.60
CA ALA A 4 49.29 -10.01 -1.98
C ALA A 4 47.81 -10.39 -2.20
N LEU A 5 47.08 -10.64 -1.12
CA LEU A 5 45.62 -10.64 -1.12
C LEU A 5 45.15 -9.18 -1.15
N ARG A 6 44.86 -8.69 -2.36
CA ARG A 6 44.20 -7.39 -2.57
C ARG A 6 42.76 -7.46 -2.07
N GLY A 7 42.42 -6.52 -1.20
CA GLY A 7 41.09 -6.36 -0.64
C GLY A 7 40.03 -6.08 -1.70
N THR A 8 38.88 -6.71 -1.52
CA THR A 8 37.63 -6.32 -2.17
C THR A 8 36.78 -5.63 -1.12
N GLY A 9 36.77 -4.31 -1.17
CA GLY A 9 35.87 -3.47 -0.38
C GLY A 9 34.41 -3.80 -0.71
N PHE A 10 33.62 -3.98 0.33
CA PHE A 10 32.16 -4.07 0.22
C PHE A 10 31.61 -2.66 -0.02
N THR A 11 31.44 -2.28 -1.28
CA THR A 11 30.74 -1.05 -1.65
C THR A 11 29.23 -1.28 -1.54
N ALA A 12 28.62 -0.74 -0.48
CA ALA A 12 27.17 -0.64 -0.36
C ALA A 12 26.63 0.31 -1.45
N SER A 13 26.03 -0.24 -2.50
CA SER A 13 25.33 0.57 -3.50
C SER A 13 23.95 0.94 -2.96
N ALA A 14 23.86 2.10 -2.31
CA ALA A 14 22.61 2.78 -2.02
C ALA A 14 22.02 3.32 -3.33
N THR A 15 21.23 2.50 -4.03
CA THR A 15 20.40 2.97 -5.15
C THR A 15 18.95 3.08 -4.68
N ALA A 16 18.73 4.00 -3.72
CA ALA A 16 17.40 4.44 -3.31
C ALA A 16 17.10 5.78 -4.00
N SER A 17 16.82 5.75 -5.30
CA SER A 17 16.32 6.90 -6.08
C SER A 17 15.81 6.38 -7.42
N GLY A 18 14.49 6.21 -7.56
CA GLY A 18 13.93 5.82 -8.86
C GLY A 18 12.45 5.44 -8.91
N SER A 19 11.78 5.21 -7.77
CA SER A 19 10.40 4.67 -7.82
C SER A 19 9.28 5.72 -7.78
N PHE A 20 9.61 7.02 -7.78
CA PHE A 20 8.63 8.10 -7.88
C PHE A 20 8.84 8.84 -9.20
N MET A 21 8.35 8.24 -10.29
CA MET A 21 7.73 8.87 -11.47
C MET A 21 7.94 7.99 -12.70
N GLN A 22 7.34 6.80 -12.70
CA GLN A 22 7.12 6.08 -13.96
C GLN A 22 5.69 6.38 -14.40
N MET A 23 5.52 7.47 -15.14
CA MET A 23 4.37 7.61 -16.04
C MET A 23 4.36 6.34 -16.88
N ARG A 24 3.41 5.45 -16.59
CA ARG A 24 3.23 4.19 -17.31
C ARG A 24 2.76 4.52 -18.72
N GLU A 25 3.70 4.61 -19.65
CA GLU A 25 3.45 4.24 -21.03
C GLU A 25 3.09 2.75 -21.03
N SER A 26 1.82 2.47 -20.83
CA SER A 26 1.25 1.12 -20.80
C SER A 26 1.03 0.63 -22.24
N SER A 27 2.09 0.48 -23.01
CA SER A 27 2.07 -0.16 -24.32
C SER A 27 2.17 -1.70 -24.24
N SER A 28 2.16 -2.30 -23.04
CA SER A 28 2.31 -3.74 -22.84
C SER A 28 0.99 -4.51 -23.05
N VAL A 29 0.40 -4.36 -24.24
CA VAL A 29 -0.54 -5.34 -24.76
C VAL A 29 0.26 -6.63 -25.03
N PRO A 30 -0.15 -7.81 -24.52
CA PRO A 30 0.54 -9.06 -24.79
C PRO A 30 0.72 -9.28 -26.30
N GLU A 31 1.88 -9.79 -26.72
CA GLU A 31 2.22 -9.95 -28.14
C GLU A 31 1.15 -10.72 -28.92
N PHE A 32 0.53 -11.71 -28.30
CA PHE A 32 -0.51 -12.54 -28.93
C PHE A 32 -1.95 -12.10 -28.61
N TRP A 33 -2.16 -10.92 -28.02
CA TRP A 33 -3.50 -10.44 -27.72
C TRP A 33 -4.31 -10.26 -29.00
N GLY A 34 -5.33 -11.10 -29.22
CA GLY A 34 -6.16 -11.08 -30.43
C GLY A 34 -5.49 -11.63 -31.71
N ARG A 35 -4.24 -12.11 -31.63
CA ARG A 35 -3.53 -12.81 -32.73
C ARG A 35 -3.54 -14.32 -32.51
N ASN A 36 -3.32 -15.07 -33.59
CA ASN A 36 -3.00 -16.48 -33.48
C ASN A 36 -1.74 -16.65 -32.63
N SER A 37 -1.82 -17.51 -31.62
CA SER A 37 -0.69 -17.89 -30.75
C SER A 37 -0.41 -19.38 -30.90
N PRO A 38 0.76 -19.87 -30.45
CA PRO A 38 1.04 -21.30 -30.39
C PRO A 38 0.04 -22.10 -29.54
N TYR A 39 -0.70 -21.44 -28.65
CA TYR A 39 -1.57 -22.09 -27.65
C TYR A 39 -3.06 -21.94 -27.95
N HIS A 40 -3.47 -20.86 -28.63
CA HIS A 40 -4.87 -20.55 -28.92
C HIS A 40 -5.01 -19.80 -30.26
N PRO A 41 -6.06 -20.11 -31.05
CA PRO A 41 -6.41 -19.33 -32.23
C PRO A 41 -6.83 -17.91 -31.83
N GLY A 42 -6.47 -16.94 -32.65
CA GLY A 42 -6.73 -15.52 -32.44
C GLY A 42 -8.19 -15.15 -32.70
N THR A 43 -8.50 -13.87 -32.54
CA THR A 43 -9.86 -13.34 -32.71
C THR A 43 -10.12 -12.88 -34.15
N GLU A 44 -9.40 -13.43 -35.13
CA GLU A 44 -9.57 -13.10 -36.55
C GLU A 44 -11.02 -13.40 -37.02
N PHE A 45 -11.66 -14.41 -36.45
CA PHE A 45 -13.07 -14.75 -36.71
C PHE A 45 -14.06 -13.64 -36.31
N LEU A 46 -13.68 -12.76 -35.37
CA LEU A 46 -14.48 -11.59 -34.96
C LEU A 46 -14.25 -10.37 -35.86
N GLY A 47 -13.47 -10.52 -36.94
CA GLY A 47 -13.09 -9.41 -37.82
C GLY A 47 -12.01 -8.52 -37.23
N THR A 48 -11.14 -9.07 -36.38
CA THR A 48 -10.02 -8.30 -35.81
C THR A 48 -9.08 -7.83 -36.92
N PRO A 49 -8.81 -6.52 -37.06
CA PRO A 49 -7.95 -6.02 -38.13
C PRO A 49 -6.49 -6.41 -37.87
N LYS A 50 -5.68 -6.56 -38.94
CA LYS A 50 -4.28 -7.00 -38.83
C LYS A 50 -3.38 -6.07 -38.00
N ASN A 51 -3.77 -4.80 -37.89
CA ASN A 51 -3.08 -3.75 -37.11
C ASN A 51 -3.72 -3.49 -35.73
N HIS A 52 -4.51 -4.44 -35.19
CA HIS A 52 -5.21 -4.27 -33.91
C HIS A 52 -4.29 -3.95 -32.72
N LEU A 53 -3.07 -4.47 -32.66
CA LEU A 53 -2.14 -4.15 -31.58
C LEU A 53 -1.79 -2.65 -31.55
N GLU A 54 -1.54 -2.06 -32.71
CA GLU A 54 -1.28 -0.62 -32.84
C GLU A 54 -2.52 0.20 -32.46
N LEU A 55 -3.70 -0.28 -32.82
CA LEU A 55 -4.96 0.37 -32.47
C LEU A 55 -5.25 0.30 -30.97
N VAL A 56 -4.94 -0.82 -30.31
CA VAL A 56 -5.08 -0.97 -28.85
C VAL A 56 -4.05 -0.13 -28.11
N ALA A 57 -2.82 -0.05 -28.62
CA ALA A 57 -1.77 0.80 -28.05
C ALA A 57 -2.15 2.29 -28.08
N LYS A 58 -2.96 2.72 -29.07
CA LYS A 58 -3.49 4.08 -29.17
C LYS A 58 -4.72 4.34 -28.28
N ARG A 59 -5.26 3.33 -27.58
CA ARG A 59 -6.43 3.53 -26.71
C ARG A 59 -5.98 4.20 -25.41
N PRO A 60 -6.54 5.36 -25.05
CA PRO A 60 -6.25 5.96 -23.76
C PRO A 60 -6.82 5.11 -22.63
N LEU A 61 -6.10 5.01 -21.51
CA LEU A 61 -6.64 4.46 -20.28
C LEU A 61 -7.66 5.46 -19.69
N SER A 62 -8.85 4.98 -19.34
CA SER A 62 -9.87 5.81 -18.71
C SER A 62 -9.38 6.29 -17.32
N PRO A 63 -9.60 7.57 -16.94
CA PRO A 63 -9.31 8.05 -15.60
C PRO A 63 -10.00 7.19 -14.54
N HIS A 64 -9.25 6.76 -13.52
CA HIS A 64 -9.79 5.90 -12.45
C HIS A 64 -9.81 6.62 -11.10
N VAL A 65 -8.64 6.84 -10.48
CA VAL A 65 -8.51 7.44 -9.14
C VAL A 65 -8.31 8.95 -9.27
N PHE A 66 -7.45 9.37 -10.19
CA PHE A 66 -7.20 10.77 -10.52
C PHE A 66 -7.66 11.11 -11.94
N GLU A 67 -7.91 12.38 -12.19
CA GLU A 67 -8.16 12.92 -13.52
C GLU A 67 -6.92 12.78 -14.43
N LEU A 68 -7.10 13.00 -15.74
CA LEU A 68 -6.04 12.85 -16.74
C LEU A 68 -4.77 13.70 -16.43
N ASN A 69 -4.95 14.87 -15.81
CA ASN A 69 -3.85 15.75 -15.42
C ASN A 69 -3.27 15.43 -14.03
N SER A 70 -3.73 14.37 -13.36
CA SER A 70 -3.32 13.95 -12.01
C SER A 70 -3.51 14.99 -10.89
N VAL A 71 -4.26 16.07 -11.13
CA VAL A 71 -4.44 17.18 -10.16
C VAL A 71 -5.56 16.88 -9.16
N LYS A 72 -6.66 16.26 -9.60
CA LYS A 72 -7.85 16.05 -8.79
C LYS A 72 -8.26 14.58 -8.75
N PRO A 73 -8.80 14.09 -7.63
CA PRO A 73 -9.40 12.76 -7.57
C PRO A 73 -10.66 12.73 -8.44
N HIS A 74 -10.70 11.77 -9.37
CA HIS A 74 -11.86 11.55 -10.25
C HIS A 74 -12.93 10.69 -9.55
N TYR A 75 -12.51 9.72 -8.75
CA TYR A 75 -13.42 8.81 -8.06
C TYR A 75 -13.91 9.38 -6.72
N LYS A 76 -15.22 9.29 -6.48
CA LYS A 76 -15.81 9.62 -5.17
C LYS A 76 -15.48 8.52 -4.16
N MET A 77 -14.39 8.69 -3.42
CA MET A 77 -13.88 7.70 -2.47
C MET A 77 -14.89 7.41 -1.34
N PRO A 78 -15.50 6.22 -1.27
CA PRO A 78 -16.31 5.83 -0.13
C PRO A 78 -15.44 5.58 1.09
N ALA A 79 -16.02 5.69 2.29
CA ALA A 79 -15.31 5.44 3.55
C ALA A 79 -14.63 4.06 3.59
N GLY A 80 -15.23 3.04 2.97
CA GLY A 80 -14.63 1.71 2.83
C GLY A 80 -13.31 1.74 2.04
N ALA A 81 -13.27 2.46 0.91
CA ALA A 81 -12.06 2.59 0.09
C ALA A 81 -10.95 3.36 0.82
N ILE A 82 -11.31 4.45 1.50
CA ILE A 82 -10.37 5.19 2.36
C ILE A 82 -9.79 4.26 3.42
N SER A 83 -10.64 3.48 4.11
CA SER A 83 -10.18 2.55 5.14
C SER A 83 -9.23 1.47 4.60
N SER A 84 -9.47 0.99 3.38
CA SER A 84 -8.59 0.01 2.73
C SER A 84 -7.22 0.59 2.42
N ILE A 85 -7.17 1.83 1.89
CA ILE A 85 -5.91 2.53 1.61
C ILE A 85 -5.15 2.81 2.90
N THR A 86 -5.83 3.30 3.95
CA THR A 86 -5.22 3.53 5.26
C THR A 86 -4.64 2.24 5.83
N ASN A 87 -5.30 1.09 5.66
CA ASN A 87 -4.76 -0.19 6.14
C ASN A 87 -3.43 -0.54 5.43
N ARG A 88 -3.33 -0.31 4.12
CA ARG A 88 -2.08 -0.53 3.38
C ARG A 88 -0.99 0.46 3.78
N ALA A 89 -1.33 1.74 3.89
CA ALA A 89 -0.40 2.79 4.28
C ALA A 89 0.18 2.55 5.68
N THR A 90 -0.67 2.17 6.64
CA THR A 90 -0.25 1.84 8.00
C THR A 90 0.62 0.58 8.06
N GLY A 91 0.30 -0.46 7.28
CA GLY A 91 1.14 -1.66 7.18
C GLY A 91 2.52 -1.39 6.57
N PHE A 92 2.59 -0.54 5.55
CA PHE A 92 3.85 -0.06 4.98
C PHE A 92 4.66 0.74 6.01
N ALA A 93 4.02 1.68 6.70
CA ALA A 93 4.67 2.48 7.74
C ALA A 93 5.22 1.61 8.88
N LEU A 94 4.46 0.62 9.35
CA LEU A 94 4.92 -0.32 10.37
C LEU A 94 6.10 -1.16 9.88
N SER A 95 6.07 -1.63 8.63
CA SER A 95 7.16 -2.43 8.05
C SER A 95 8.45 -1.61 7.92
N LEU A 96 8.35 -0.36 7.47
CA LEU A 96 9.48 0.55 7.44
C LEU A 96 9.97 0.89 8.85
N GLY A 97 9.06 1.11 9.79
CA GLY A 97 9.40 1.42 11.18
C GLY A 97 10.16 0.28 11.86
N THR A 98 9.70 -0.96 11.72
CA THR A 98 10.40 -2.13 12.28
C THR A 98 11.74 -2.38 11.58
N GLY A 99 11.80 -2.20 10.26
CA GLY A 99 13.06 -2.26 9.51
C GLY A 99 14.08 -1.21 9.97
N ALA A 100 13.65 0.03 10.15
CA ALA A 100 14.51 1.11 10.66
C ALA A 100 14.99 0.84 12.09
N MET A 101 14.10 0.34 12.97
CA MET A 101 14.49 -0.06 14.33
C MET A 101 15.50 -1.21 14.32
N ALA A 102 15.34 -2.20 13.44
CA ALA A 102 16.30 -3.30 13.31
C ALA A 102 17.67 -2.81 12.84
N LEU A 103 17.72 -1.87 11.89
CA LEU A 103 18.98 -1.24 11.46
C LEU A 103 19.62 -0.43 12.59
N ALA A 104 18.83 0.39 13.31
CA ALA A 104 19.32 1.15 14.46
C ALA A 104 19.85 0.24 15.57
N ALA A 105 19.23 -0.91 15.80
CA ALA A 105 19.70 -1.90 16.77
C ALA A 105 21.00 -2.60 16.34
N LEU A 106 21.25 -2.72 15.04
CA LEU A 106 22.45 -3.38 14.52
C LEU A 106 23.67 -2.46 14.48
N SER A 107 23.49 -1.17 14.16
CA SER A 107 24.59 -0.24 13.90
C SER A 107 24.60 1.02 14.75
N GLY A 108 23.61 1.22 15.62
CA GLY A 108 23.39 2.47 16.34
C GLY A 108 23.41 2.33 17.87
N ASP A 109 23.23 3.47 18.54
CA ASP A 109 23.08 3.60 19.98
C ASP A 109 21.61 3.95 20.31
N LEU A 110 20.83 2.93 20.68
CA LEU A 110 19.42 3.08 21.05
C LEU A 110 19.22 4.05 22.23
N PRO A 111 19.97 3.93 23.35
CA PRO A 111 19.93 4.90 24.45
C PRO A 111 20.11 6.35 23.99
N ALA A 112 21.07 6.63 23.11
CA ALA A 112 21.28 7.99 22.60
C ALA A 112 20.09 8.50 21.77
N LEU A 113 19.47 7.63 20.95
CA LEU A 113 18.28 7.98 20.17
C LEU A 113 17.08 8.29 21.06
N VAL A 114 16.88 7.49 22.11
CA VAL A 114 15.82 7.72 23.10
C VAL A 114 16.05 9.04 23.83
N ALA A 115 17.29 9.28 24.29
CA ALA A 115 17.67 10.53 24.94
C ALA A 115 17.45 11.77 24.07
N ALA A 116 17.68 11.66 22.75
CA ALA A 116 17.47 12.75 21.80
C ALA A 116 15.98 13.14 21.64
N VAL A 117 15.07 12.19 21.84
CA VAL A 117 13.62 12.43 21.72
C VAL A 117 12.99 12.75 23.09
N GLN A 118 13.58 12.26 24.17
CA GLN A 118 13.17 12.55 25.54
C GLN A 118 13.18 14.06 25.81
N GLY A 119 12.07 14.58 26.33
CA GLY A 119 11.91 16.01 26.63
C GLY A 119 11.68 16.92 25.43
N SER A 120 11.71 16.40 24.19
CA SER A 120 11.40 17.20 23.01
C SER A 120 9.89 17.47 22.90
N ALA A 121 9.52 18.63 22.33
CA ALA A 121 8.14 18.91 21.95
C ALA A 121 7.58 17.92 20.91
N LEU A 122 8.46 17.14 20.27
CA LEU A 122 8.10 16.12 19.28
C LEU A 122 7.72 14.78 19.91
N LEU A 123 7.87 14.59 21.22
CA LEU A 123 7.59 13.31 21.87
C LEU A 123 6.14 12.86 21.65
N ILE A 124 5.17 13.76 21.87
CA ILE A 124 3.74 13.45 21.69
C ILE A 124 3.41 13.10 20.22
N PRO A 125 3.79 13.91 19.21
CA PRO A 125 3.50 13.56 17.82
C PRO A 125 4.24 12.29 17.36
N ILE A 126 5.45 12.01 17.85
CA ILE A 126 6.16 10.75 17.55
C ILE A 126 5.40 9.56 18.14
N LYS A 127 4.96 9.65 19.40
CA LYS A 127 4.13 8.59 20.01
C LYS A 127 2.83 8.37 19.25
N ALA A 128 2.16 9.45 18.81
CA ALA A 128 0.95 9.36 18.00
C ALA A 128 1.22 8.74 16.61
N ALA A 129 2.34 9.10 15.98
CA ALA A 129 2.74 8.59 14.67
C ALA A 129 3.05 7.09 14.69
N VAL A 130 3.46 6.53 15.84
CA VAL A 130 3.65 5.09 16.03
C VAL A 130 2.37 4.40 16.51
N SER A 131 1.64 5.00 17.45
CA SER A 131 0.44 4.38 18.04
C SER A 131 -0.71 4.27 17.05
N PHE A 132 -0.93 5.28 16.20
CA PHE A 132 -1.99 5.27 15.19
C PHE A 132 -1.88 4.12 14.19
N PRO A 133 -0.78 3.96 13.43
CA PRO A 133 -0.68 2.87 12.48
C PRO A 133 -0.74 1.50 13.17
N LEU A 134 -0.20 1.36 14.38
CA LEU A 134 -0.27 0.12 15.14
C LEU A 134 -1.71 -0.28 15.48
N VAL A 135 -2.46 0.61 16.13
CA VAL A 135 -3.86 0.35 16.54
C VAL A 135 -4.75 0.17 15.31
N TYR A 136 -4.62 1.07 14.34
CA TYR A 136 -5.43 1.04 13.13
C TYR A 136 -5.22 -0.24 12.32
N HIS A 137 -3.96 -0.59 12.01
CA HIS A 137 -3.65 -1.74 11.18
C HIS A 137 -4.10 -3.05 11.84
N TYR A 138 -3.92 -3.16 13.16
CA TYR A 138 -4.33 -4.35 13.90
C TYR A 138 -5.87 -4.50 13.92
N ALA A 139 -6.60 -3.44 14.26
CA ALA A 139 -8.06 -3.46 14.25
C ALA A 139 -8.65 -3.67 12.84
N ALA A 140 -8.03 -3.07 11.82
CA ALA A 140 -8.37 -3.29 10.42
C ALA A 140 -8.15 -4.74 10.01
N GLY A 141 -7.03 -5.35 10.42
CA GLY A 141 -6.72 -6.76 10.20
C GLY A 141 -7.78 -7.69 10.82
N MET A 142 -8.18 -7.45 12.07
CA MET A 142 -9.29 -8.19 12.70
C MET A 142 -10.60 -8.07 11.92
N ARG A 143 -10.92 -6.85 11.43
CA ARG A 143 -12.10 -6.64 10.58
C ARG A 143 -12.01 -7.44 9.27
N HIS A 144 -10.84 -7.48 8.63
CA HIS A 144 -10.62 -8.28 7.43
C HIS A 144 -10.80 -9.79 7.69
N PHE A 145 -10.20 -10.33 8.76
CA PHE A 145 -10.43 -11.73 9.15
C PHE A 145 -11.90 -12.02 9.47
N TYR A 146 -12.60 -11.07 10.08
CA TYR A 146 -14.03 -11.20 10.31
C TYR A 146 -14.79 -11.25 8.97
N TRP A 147 -14.51 -10.36 8.03
CA TRP A 147 -15.13 -10.36 6.70
C TRP A 147 -14.87 -11.63 5.89
N ASP A 148 -13.65 -12.18 5.94
CA ASP A 148 -13.27 -13.38 5.20
C ASP A 148 -14.09 -14.61 5.62
N LYS A 149 -14.56 -14.66 6.87
CA LYS A 149 -15.43 -15.74 7.36
C LYS A 149 -16.84 -15.75 6.74
N TYR A 150 -17.28 -14.65 6.13
CA TYR A 150 -18.63 -14.52 5.56
C TYR A 150 -18.64 -14.53 4.02
N ALA A 151 -17.55 -14.98 3.37
CA ALA A 151 -17.41 -14.96 1.92
C ALA A 151 -18.18 -16.08 1.19
N TYR A 152 -19.04 -15.67 0.24
CA TYR A 152 -19.74 -16.39 -0.85
C TYR A 152 -21.15 -16.99 -0.64
N PRO A 153 -21.45 -17.94 0.27
CA PRO A 153 -22.80 -18.54 0.31
C PRO A 153 -23.86 -17.70 1.06
N ASN A 154 -23.44 -16.69 1.83
CA ASN A 154 -24.33 -15.96 2.75
C ASN A 154 -24.77 -14.57 2.23
N MET A 155 -24.38 -14.17 1.02
CA MET A 155 -24.65 -12.83 0.48
C MET A 155 -26.10 -12.60 0.05
N ALA A 156 -26.88 -13.67 -0.15
CA ALA A 156 -28.29 -13.56 -0.54
C ALA A 156 -29.18 -12.96 0.57
N GLN A 157 -28.71 -12.95 1.82
CA GLN A 157 -29.55 -12.63 2.98
C GLN A 157 -29.54 -11.15 3.39
N HIS A 158 -28.76 -10.28 2.76
CA HIS A 158 -28.67 -8.83 3.09
C HIS A 158 -28.45 -8.48 4.57
N THR A 159 -27.99 -9.43 5.38
CA THR A 159 -27.71 -9.28 6.82
C THR A 159 -26.23 -9.39 7.13
N THR A 160 -25.38 -9.49 6.10
CA THR A 160 -23.96 -9.73 6.26
C THR A 160 -23.21 -8.46 6.65
N PRO A 161 -22.05 -8.58 7.32
CA PRO A 161 -21.20 -7.43 7.63
C PRO A 161 -20.57 -6.75 6.40
N LEU A 162 -20.81 -7.30 5.21
CA LEU A 162 -20.33 -6.79 3.92
C LEU A 162 -21.36 -5.88 3.24
N GLU A 163 -22.53 -5.71 3.83
CA GLU A 163 -23.51 -4.72 3.41
C GLU A 163 -22.96 -3.29 3.53
N VAL A 164 -23.33 -2.42 2.57
CA VAL A 164 -22.77 -1.06 2.44
C VAL A 164 -22.93 -0.25 3.73
N LYS A 165 -24.04 -0.41 4.44
CA LYS A 165 -24.30 0.24 5.73
C LYS A 165 -23.31 -0.22 6.80
N SER A 166 -23.10 -1.53 6.92
CA SER A 166 -22.16 -2.12 7.89
C SER A 166 -20.71 -1.76 7.56
N VAL A 167 -20.33 -1.80 6.28
CA VAL A 167 -18.99 -1.40 5.82
C VAL A 167 -18.73 0.07 6.12
N LYS A 168 -19.71 0.96 5.88
CA LYS A 168 -19.56 2.39 6.18
C LYS A 168 -19.44 2.64 7.69
N ALA A 169 -20.29 2.01 8.49
CA ALA A 169 -20.27 2.14 9.95
C ALA A 169 -18.96 1.61 10.56
N SER A 170 -18.57 0.39 10.21
CA SER A 170 -17.31 -0.22 10.67
C SER A 170 -16.08 0.55 10.19
N SER A 171 -16.10 1.16 9.01
CA SER A 171 -15.00 2.01 8.53
C SER A 171 -14.87 3.32 9.29
N ALA A 172 -16.00 3.97 9.61
CA ALA A 172 -16.01 5.17 10.44
C ALA A 172 -15.56 4.88 11.87
N ALA A 173 -16.07 3.79 12.47
CA ALA A 173 -15.67 3.34 13.80
C ALA A 173 -14.17 3.00 13.86
N LEU A 174 -13.65 2.33 12.84
CA LEU A 174 -12.23 2.00 12.75
C LEU A 174 -11.35 3.25 12.65
N LEU A 175 -11.67 4.20 11.76
CA LEU A 175 -10.89 5.43 11.60
C LEU A 175 -10.95 6.31 12.85
N GLY A 176 -12.16 6.60 13.34
CA GLY A 176 -12.35 7.45 14.52
C GLY A 176 -11.84 6.80 15.81
N GLY A 177 -12.21 5.54 16.04
CA GLY A 177 -11.82 4.79 17.23
C GLY A 177 -10.30 4.60 17.33
N SER A 178 -9.63 4.29 16.22
CA SER A 178 -8.17 4.17 16.22
C SER A 178 -7.48 5.51 16.44
N ALA A 179 -8.01 6.62 15.91
CA ALA A 179 -7.45 7.95 16.14
C ALA A 179 -7.57 8.36 17.62
N ILE A 180 -8.72 8.11 18.25
CA ILE A 180 -8.94 8.38 19.68
C ILE A 180 -8.03 7.50 20.55
N ALA A 181 -7.97 6.20 20.27
CA ALA A 181 -7.11 5.27 21.00
C ALA A 181 -5.62 5.66 20.86
N ALA A 182 -5.18 6.03 19.65
CA ALA A 182 -3.82 6.48 19.40
C ALA A 182 -3.48 7.77 20.14
N ALA A 183 -4.41 8.74 20.17
CA ALA A 183 -4.25 9.98 20.93
C ALA A 183 -4.17 9.70 22.44
N ALA A 184 -5.02 8.82 22.96
CA ALA A 184 -4.96 8.40 24.37
C ALA A 184 -3.60 7.76 24.69
N LEU A 185 -3.13 6.81 23.87
CA LEU A 185 -1.81 6.19 24.03
C LEU A 185 -0.66 7.20 23.92
N ALA A 186 -0.79 8.23 23.09
CA ALA A 186 0.22 9.28 22.95
C ALA A 186 0.30 10.17 24.19
N LEU A 187 -0.82 10.39 24.89
CA LEU A 187 -0.91 11.23 26.08
C LEU A 187 -0.59 10.49 27.39
N VAL A 188 -0.65 9.15 27.41
CA VAL A 188 -0.24 8.37 28.58
C VAL A 188 1.25 8.59 28.84
N THR A 189 1.58 9.17 29.99
CA THR A 189 2.94 9.28 30.51
C THR A 189 3.31 8.01 31.28
N LEU A 190 4.39 7.36 30.89
CA LEU A 190 5.06 6.29 31.65
C LEU A 190 6.27 6.87 32.38
#